data_AF-A0AAD7WBF1-F1
#
_entry.id   AF-A0AAD7WBF1-F1
#
_cell.length_a   1.000
_cell.length_b   1.000
_cell.length_c   1.000
_cell.angle_alpha   90.00
_cell.angle_beta   90.00
_cell.angle_gamma   90.00
#
_symmetry.space_group_name_H-M   'P 1'
#
loop_
_entity.id
_entity.type
_entity.pdbx_description
1 polymer ?
#
loop_
_entity_poly.entity_id
_entity_poly.type
_entity_poly.pdbx_seq_one_letter_code
_entity_poly.pdbx_strand_id
1 'polypeptide(L)'
;MAMEVIIRASKWVVGGERTKNGLCLPPIRAYMDDMTTLTTTAACTRRLLGKLQENIKWARMKIRPNKSRSISIVKGELKDVRFCIGDDPIPTVSEQPVKSLGRWYNASLKDKEQVQQLRQDIVNGLDNMNKTLLPGKLKLWCLQFGLLPRIMWPLTIYEVPITTVEKMERTITSYVPLRQKGP
;
A
#
# COMPACT_ATOMS: atom_id res chain seq x y z
N MET A 1 0.96 -4.73 21.85
CA MET A 1 2.27 -5.21 22.37
C MET A 1 2.57 -6.66 22.01
N ALA A 2 1.62 -7.60 22.11
CA ALA A 2 1.87 -9.03 21.80
C ALA A 2 2.48 -9.29 20.41
N MET A 3 1.96 -8.63 19.36
CA MET A 3 2.45 -8.83 17.99
C MET A 3 3.92 -8.40 17.81
N GLU A 4 4.31 -7.29 18.43
CA GLU A 4 5.70 -6.80 18.37
C GLU A 4 6.68 -7.78 19.01
N VAL A 5 6.26 -8.47 20.09
CA VAL A 5 7.10 -9.52 20.73
C VAL A 5 7.30 -10.70 19.78
N ILE A 6 6.24 -11.19 19.14
CA ILE A 6 6.30 -12.28 18.14
C ILE A 6 7.23 -11.90 16.98
N ILE A 7 7.09 -10.67 16.49
CA ILE A 7 7.90 -10.13 15.41
C ILE A 7 9.37 -10.07 15.83
N ARG A 8 9.69 -9.52 17.01
CA ARG A 8 11.06 -9.44 17.52
C ARG A 8 11.69 -10.81 17.68
N ALA A 9 10.95 -11.80 18.21
CA ALA A 9 11.42 -13.17 18.33
C ALA A 9 11.72 -13.83 16.98
N SER A 10 11.03 -13.41 15.92
CA SER A 10 11.20 -13.96 14.57
C SER A 10 12.27 -13.23 13.75
N LYS A 11 12.55 -11.96 14.04
CA LYS A 11 13.49 -11.11 13.27
C LYS A 11 14.94 -11.61 13.27
N TRP A 12 15.40 -12.30 14.32
CA TRP A 12 16.81 -12.69 14.46
C TRP A 12 17.26 -13.83 13.53
N VAL A 13 16.32 -14.54 12.90
CA VAL A 13 16.65 -15.72 12.07
C VAL A 13 17.16 -15.37 10.69
N VAL A 14 16.91 -14.16 10.21
CA VAL A 14 17.32 -13.68 8.88
C VAL A 14 17.70 -12.21 8.90
N GLY A 15 18.64 -11.84 8.03
CA GLY A 15 18.90 -10.44 7.72
C GLY A 15 17.76 -9.83 6.90
N GLY A 16 17.66 -8.51 6.99
CA GLY A 16 16.80 -7.71 6.12
C GLY A 16 17.39 -7.49 4.72
N GLU A 17 16.65 -6.75 3.88
CA GLU A 17 17.09 -6.40 2.53
C GLU A 17 17.98 -5.15 2.55
N ARG A 18 19.13 -5.20 1.88
CA ARG A 18 20.01 -4.02 1.73
C ARG A 18 19.74 -3.33 0.41
N THR A 19 19.33 -2.06 0.49
CA THR A 19 19.18 -1.22 -0.70
C THR A 19 20.54 -0.81 -1.26
N LYS A 20 20.56 -0.36 -2.53
CA LYS A 20 21.77 0.15 -3.20
C LYS A 20 22.43 1.32 -2.44
N ASN A 21 21.64 2.09 -1.70
CA ASN A 21 22.09 3.27 -0.96
C ASN A 21 22.62 2.91 0.45
N GLY A 22 22.82 1.62 0.75
CA GLY A 22 23.31 1.13 2.04
C GLY A 22 22.25 1.04 3.14
N LEU A 23 21.02 1.48 2.90
CA LEU A 23 19.93 1.36 3.88
C LEU A 23 19.52 -0.11 4.03
N CYS A 24 19.49 -0.59 5.27
CA CYS A 24 19.03 -1.94 5.62
C CYS A 24 17.53 -1.88 5.99
N LEU A 25 16.68 -2.49 5.17
CA LEU A 25 15.25 -2.63 5.43
C LEU A 25 15.04 -3.84 6.35
N PRO A 26 14.29 -3.72 7.45
CA PRO A 26 14.08 -4.84 8.36
C PRO A 26 13.33 -6.00 7.68
N PRO A 27 13.61 -7.25 8.06
CA PRO A 27 13.03 -8.42 7.41
C PRO A 27 11.52 -8.59 7.66
N ILE A 28 10.99 -7.92 8.69
CA ILE A 28 9.58 -7.92 9.04
C ILE A 28 9.16 -6.48 9.35
N ARG A 29 8.10 -6.05 8.69
CA ARG A 29 7.29 -4.86 9.04
C ARG A 29 5.89 -5.34 9.36
N ALA A 30 5.21 -4.66 10.26
CA ALA A 30 3.84 -5.00 10.60
C ALA A 30 3.03 -3.78 10.97
N TYR A 31 1.73 -3.89 10.75
CA TYR A 31 0.73 -2.93 11.19
C TYR A 31 -0.47 -3.75 11.66
N MET A 32 -0.80 -3.66 12.96
CA MET A 32 -1.80 -4.54 13.59
C MET A 32 -1.47 -6.02 13.36
N ASP A 33 -2.34 -6.78 12.72
CA ASP A 33 -2.16 -8.19 12.36
C ASP A 33 -1.50 -8.40 10.99
N ASP A 34 -1.48 -7.38 10.12
CA ASP A 34 -0.84 -7.44 8.82
C ASP A 34 0.68 -7.40 8.96
N MET A 35 1.36 -8.36 8.35
CA MET A 35 2.81 -8.43 8.28
C MET A 35 3.31 -8.41 6.84
N THR A 36 4.38 -7.69 6.60
CA THR A 36 5.15 -7.71 5.36
C THR A 36 6.55 -8.25 5.66
N THR A 37 6.90 -9.38 5.04
CA THR A 37 8.24 -9.95 5.12
C THR A 37 9.05 -9.58 3.88
N LEU A 38 10.26 -9.07 4.06
CA LEU A 38 11.16 -8.67 2.97
C LEU A 38 12.54 -9.29 3.19
N THR A 39 12.98 -10.16 2.29
CA THR A 39 14.23 -10.91 2.43
C THR A 39 14.94 -11.05 1.10
N THR A 40 16.26 -11.20 1.14
CA THR A 40 17.14 -11.28 -0.04
C THR A 40 16.98 -12.56 -0.85
N THR A 41 16.71 -13.70 -0.21
CA THR A 41 16.67 -15.01 -0.87
C THR A 41 15.45 -15.83 -0.45
N ALA A 42 15.00 -16.72 -1.33
CA ALA A 42 13.90 -17.63 -1.05
C ALA A 42 14.19 -18.55 0.16
N ALA A 43 15.45 -18.95 0.37
CA ALA A 43 15.85 -19.72 1.55
C ALA A 43 15.64 -18.94 2.85
N CYS A 44 16.02 -17.66 2.88
CA CYS A 44 15.74 -16.77 4.00
C CYS A 44 14.24 -16.61 4.22
N THR A 45 13.45 -16.40 3.17
CA THR A 45 11.99 -16.30 3.29
C THR A 45 11.39 -17.54 3.93
N ARG A 46 11.76 -18.75 3.46
CA ARG A 46 11.26 -20.02 4.04
C ARG A 46 11.64 -20.17 5.51
N ARG A 47 12.89 -19.87 5.86
CA ARG A 47 13.36 -19.91 7.26
C ARG A 47 12.57 -18.95 8.14
N LEU A 48 12.35 -17.73 7.66
CA LEU A 48 11.58 -16.71 8.38
C LEU A 48 10.11 -17.11 8.56
N LEU A 49 9.45 -17.60 7.49
CA LEU A 49 8.07 -18.07 7.55
C LEU A 49 7.91 -19.25 8.51
N GLY A 50 8.86 -20.19 8.50
CA GLY A 50 8.88 -21.32 9.46
C GLY A 50 8.95 -20.84 10.90
N LYS A 51 9.85 -19.88 11.21
CA LYS A 51 9.96 -19.32 12.56
C LYS A 51 8.73 -18.53 12.97
N LEU A 52 8.17 -17.74 12.05
CA LEU A 52 6.93 -17.00 12.29
C LEU A 52 5.78 -17.95 12.62
N GLN A 53 5.64 -19.04 11.86
CA GLN A 53 4.61 -20.04 12.10
C GLN A 53 4.74 -20.70 13.48
N GLU A 54 5.96 -21.05 13.90
CA GLU A 54 6.24 -21.60 15.23
C GLU A 54 5.81 -20.62 16.33
N ASN A 55 6.27 -19.36 16.24
CA ASN A 55 5.99 -18.34 17.25
C ASN A 55 4.49 -17.96 17.30
N ILE A 56 3.83 -17.87 16.15
CA ILE A 56 2.40 -17.58 16.05
C ILE A 56 1.57 -18.74 16.61
N LYS A 57 1.95 -19.99 16.32
CA LYS A 57 1.34 -21.17 16.92
C LYS A 57 1.52 -21.20 18.43
N TRP A 58 2.70 -20.84 18.93
CA TRP A 58 2.98 -20.73 20.37
C TRP A 58 2.07 -19.69 21.05
N ALA A 59 1.81 -18.57 20.37
CA ALA A 59 0.86 -17.55 20.79
C ALA A 59 -0.62 -17.95 20.63
N ARG A 60 -0.92 -19.21 20.26
CA ARG A 60 -2.28 -19.73 19.98
C ARG A 60 -3.00 -18.98 18.85
N MET A 61 -2.25 -18.47 17.89
CA MET A 61 -2.74 -17.78 16.70
C MET A 61 -2.47 -18.62 15.44
N LYS A 62 -3.07 -18.23 14.31
CA LYS A 62 -2.89 -18.90 13.00
C LYS A 62 -2.73 -17.87 11.88
N ILE A 63 -1.70 -18.03 11.06
CA ILE A 63 -1.56 -17.27 9.81
C ILE A 63 -2.55 -17.83 8.78
N ARG A 64 -3.16 -16.97 7.98
CA ARG A 64 -4.15 -17.35 6.94
C ARG A 64 -3.49 -17.29 5.54
N PRO A 65 -3.02 -18.40 4.97
CA PRO A 65 -2.27 -18.41 3.71
C PRO A 65 -3.10 -17.88 2.53
N ASN A 66 -4.40 -18.15 2.54
CA ASN A 66 -5.36 -17.63 1.56
C ASN A 66 -5.53 -16.10 1.58
N LYS A 67 -5.16 -15.42 2.67
CA LYS A 67 -5.12 -13.95 2.76
C LYS A 67 -3.72 -13.38 2.55
N SER A 68 -2.68 -14.22 2.61
CA SER A 68 -1.30 -13.83 2.35
C SER A 68 -1.00 -13.86 0.85
N ARG A 69 -0.06 -13.03 0.39
CA ARG A 69 0.49 -13.12 -0.96
C ARG A 69 2.00 -13.09 -0.93
N SER A 70 2.60 -13.78 -1.90
CA SER A 70 4.03 -13.73 -2.14
C SER A 70 4.36 -13.03 -3.45
N ILE A 71 5.52 -12.38 -3.44
CA ILE A 71 6.13 -11.78 -4.61
C ILE A 71 7.63 -12.10 -4.56
N SER A 72 8.20 -12.46 -5.70
CA SER A 72 9.64 -12.73 -5.83
C SER A 72 10.17 -12.06 -7.07
N ILE A 73 11.18 -11.21 -6.90
CA ILE A 73 11.76 -10.41 -7.98
C ILE A 73 13.23 -10.79 -8.11
N VAL A 74 13.65 -11.20 -9.29
CA VAL A 74 15.04 -11.54 -9.61
C VAL A 74 15.44 -10.75 -10.83
N LYS A 75 16.49 -9.92 -10.70
CA LYS A 75 17.00 -9.06 -11.78
C LYS A 75 15.92 -8.16 -12.41
N GLY A 76 14.97 -7.68 -11.60
CA GLY A 76 13.87 -6.81 -12.05
C GLY A 76 12.69 -7.55 -12.68
N GLU A 77 12.76 -8.88 -12.79
CA GLU A 77 11.67 -9.70 -13.31
C GLU A 77 10.96 -10.44 -12.18
N LEU A 78 9.64 -10.57 -12.33
CA LEU A 78 8.84 -11.39 -11.46
C LEU A 78 9.15 -12.87 -11.71
N LYS A 79 9.44 -13.63 -10.66
CA LYS A 79 9.65 -15.07 -10.71
C LYS A 79 8.56 -15.79 -9.94
N ASP A 80 8.10 -16.91 -10.51
CA ASP A 80 7.15 -17.79 -9.84
C ASP A 80 7.88 -18.65 -8.81
N VAL A 81 7.98 -18.13 -7.58
CA VAL A 81 8.53 -18.84 -6.42
C VAL A 81 7.40 -19.07 -5.43
N ARG A 82 7.18 -20.33 -5.10
CA ARG A 82 6.15 -20.75 -4.14
C ARG A 82 6.70 -20.82 -2.72
N PHE A 83 5.94 -20.24 -1.81
CA PHE A 83 6.15 -20.30 -0.38
C PHE A 83 4.93 -20.92 0.28
N CYS A 84 5.16 -21.64 1.38
CA CYS A 84 4.11 -22.29 2.15
C CYS A 84 4.21 -21.85 3.62
N ILE A 85 3.09 -21.95 4.32
CA ILE A 85 3.01 -21.81 5.77
C ILE A 85 2.55 -23.16 6.32
N GLY A 86 3.47 -23.92 6.91
CA GLY A 86 3.25 -25.35 7.08
C GLY A 86 3.10 -26.02 5.72
N ASP A 87 2.00 -26.74 5.52
CA ASP A 87 1.69 -27.45 4.27
C ASP A 87 0.83 -26.62 3.31
N ASP A 88 0.31 -25.47 3.75
CA ASP A 88 -0.60 -24.64 2.96
C ASP A 88 0.18 -23.66 2.05
N PRO A 89 -0.04 -23.67 0.72
CA PRO A 89 0.64 -22.76 -0.20
C PRO A 89 0.09 -21.32 -0.11
N ILE A 90 0.99 -20.34 -0.23
CA ILE A 90 0.66 -18.92 -0.36
C ILE A 90 0.49 -18.59 -1.86
N PRO A 91 -0.67 -18.05 -2.29
CA PRO A 91 -0.86 -17.59 -3.66
C PRO A 91 0.09 -16.45 -4.02
N THR A 92 0.54 -16.41 -5.27
CA THR A 92 1.38 -15.31 -5.74
C THR A 92 0.53 -14.08 -6.07
N VAL A 93 1.14 -12.90 -6.05
CA VAL A 93 0.49 -11.65 -6.48
C VAL A 93 0.05 -11.70 -7.95
N SER A 94 0.71 -12.51 -8.79
CA SER A 94 0.34 -12.70 -10.19
C SER A 94 -0.99 -13.42 -10.36
N GLU A 95 -1.24 -14.44 -9.53
CA GLU A 95 -2.48 -15.20 -9.59
C GLU A 95 -3.61 -14.43 -8.94
N GLN A 96 -3.33 -13.82 -7.80
CA GLN A 96 -4.32 -13.14 -6.98
C GLN A 96 -3.75 -11.82 -6.49
N PRO A 97 -4.03 -10.70 -7.19
CA PRO A 97 -3.68 -9.36 -6.73
C PRO A 97 -4.20 -9.11 -5.32
N VAL A 98 -3.50 -8.26 -4.56
CA VAL A 98 -3.86 -7.95 -3.17
C VAL A 98 -3.74 -6.47 -2.88
N LYS A 99 -4.62 -5.98 -2.01
CA LYS A 99 -4.55 -4.65 -1.43
C LYS A 99 -3.98 -4.77 -0.02
N SER A 100 -2.85 -4.11 0.24
CA SER A 100 -2.20 -4.07 1.55
C SER A 100 -1.99 -2.63 1.97
N LEU A 101 -2.47 -2.25 3.15
CA LEU A 101 -2.42 -0.88 3.70
C LEU A 101 -2.85 0.19 2.67
N GLY A 102 -3.92 -0.06 1.93
CA GLY A 102 -4.43 0.88 0.93
C GLY A 102 -3.77 0.79 -0.45
N ARG A 103 -2.60 0.17 -0.58
CA ARG A 103 -1.86 0.03 -1.85
C ARG A 103 -2.17 -1.30 -2.54
N TRP A 104 -2.44 -1.26 -3.83
CA TRP A 104 -2.61 -2.45 -4.66
C TRP A 104 -1.27 -3.01 -5.14
N TYR A 105 -1.14 -4.33 -5.12
CA TYR A 105 -0.04 -5.10 -5.68
C TYR A 105 -0.60 -6.08 -6.70
N ASN A 106 -0.07 -6.04 -7.92
CA ASN A 106 -0.42 -6.91 -9.05
C ASN A 106 0.83 -7.29 -9.85
N ALA A 107 0.70 -8.16 -10.85
CA ALA A 107 1.82 -8.62 -11.68
C ALA A 107 2.55 -7.50 -12.44
N SER A 108 1.85 -6.40 -12.76
CA SER A 108 2.40 -5.28 -13.53
C SER A 108 3.42 -4.47 -12.71
N LEU A 109 3.26 -4.43 -11.38
CA LEU A 109 4.04 -3.62 -10.45
C LEU A 109 4.11 -2.13 -10.83
N LYS A 110 3.13 -1.68 -11.62
CA LYS A 110 3.01 -0.29 -12.10
C LYS A 110 1.81 0.36 -11.45
N ASP A 111 1.98 1.63 -11.11
CA ASP A 111 0.94 2.44 -10.46
C ASP A 111 0.01 3.15 -11.45
N LYS A 112 0.16 2.93 -12.76
CA LYS A 112 -0.57 3.66 -13.82
C LYS A 112 -2.09 3.60 -13.64
N GLU A 113 -2.64 2.42 -13.38
CA GLU A 113 -4.10 2.23 -13.20
C GLU A 113 -4.60 2.97 -11.97
N GLN A 114 -3.84 2.91 -10.86
CA GLN A 114 -4.19 3.56 -9.61
C GLN A 114 -4.11 5.08 -9.72
N VAL A 115 -3.15 5.59 -10.49
CA VAL A 115 -3.06 7.03 -10.82
C VAL A 115 -4.24 7.49 -11.67
N GLN A 116 -4.71 6.69 -12.64
CA GLN A 116 -5.93 7.04 -13.38
C GLN A 116 -7.16 7.02 -12.50
N GLN A 117 -7.30 6.01 -11.63
CA GLN A 117 -8.39 5.95 -10.67
C GLN A 117 -8.38 7.17 -9.74
N LEU A 118 -7.21 7.59 -9.26
CA LEU A 118 -7.06 8.79 -8.43
C LEU A 118 -7.57 10.03 -9.15
N ARG A 119 -7.25 10.21 -10.44
CA ARG A 119 -7.78 11.33 -11.24
C ARG A 119 -9.30 11.30 -11.31
N GLN A 120 -9.87 10.12 -11.56
CA GLN A 120 -11.31 9.97 -11.65
C GLN A 120 -11.99 10.25 -10.30
N ASP A 121 -11.39 9.79 -9.20
CA ASP A 121 -11.89 10.03 -7.84
C ASP A 121 -11.87 11.52 -7.49
N ILE A 122 -10.85 12.26 -7.94
CA ILE A 122 -10.77 13.73 -7.80
C ILE A 122 -11.93 14.39 -8.54
N VAL A 123 -12.10 14.08 -9.83
CA VAL A 123 -13.17 14.67 -10.67
C VAL A 123 -14.54 14.35 -10.07
N ASN A 124 -14.80 13.09 -9.72
CA ASN A 124 -16.05 12.67 -9.10
C ASN A 124 -16.29 13.39 -7.76
N GLY A 125 -15.25 13.56 -6.94
CA GLY A 125 -15.33 14.28 -5.67
C GLY A 125 -15.68 15.75 -5.87
N LEU A 126 -15.03 16.42 -6.82
CA LEU A 126 -15.30 17.81 -7.17
C LEU A 126 -16.71 18.00 -7.75
N ASP A 127 -17.15 17.12 -8.65
CA ASP A 127 -18.50 17.15 -9.22
C ASP A 127 -19.57 16.98 -8.15
N ASN A 128 -19.37 16.02 -7.23
CA ASN A 128 -20.31 15.79 -6.13
C ASN A 128 -20.39 17.00 -5.21
N MET A 129 -19.25 17.63 -4.87
CA MET A 129 -19.25 18.88 -4.10
C MET A 129 -19.94 20.02 -4.85
N ASN A 130 -19.72 20.14 -6.16
CA ASN A 130 -20.31 21.23 -6.94
C ASN A 130 -21.84 21.11 -7.05
N LYS A 131 -22.37 19.88 -7.13
CA LYS A 131 -23.82 19.59 -7.13
C LYS A 131 -24.51 19.91 -5.80
N THR A 132 -23.77 20.06 -4.70
CA THR A 132 -24.39 20.45 -3.42
C THR A 132 -24.90 21.88 -3.46
N LEU A 133 -25.97 22.15 -2.70
CA LEU A 133 -26.54 23.49 -2.49
C LEU A 133 -25.74 24.32 -1.48
N LEU A 134 -24.52 23.90 -1.12
CA LEU A 134 -23.70 24.60 -0.13
C LEU A 134 -23.20 25.95 -0.66
N PRO A 135 -23.14 27.00 0.19
CA PRO A 135 -22.42 28.22 -0.12
C PRO A 135 -20.97 27.96 -0.51
N GLY A 136 -20.40 28.80 -1.39
CA GLY A 136 -19.04 28.62 -1.92
C GLY A 136 -17.96 28.47 -0.84
N LYS A 137 -18.06 29.21 0.28
CA LYS A 137 -17.14 29.08 1.42
C LYS A 137 -17.18 27.68 2.05
N LEU A 138 -18.37 27.06 2.16
CA LEU A 138 -18.52 25.72 2.69
C LEU A 138 -18.06 24.66 1.69
N LYS A 139 -18.24 24.87 0.38
CA LYS A 139 -17.67 24.00 -0.66
C LYS A 139 -16.14 23.99 -0.61
N LEU A 140 -15.51 25.16 -0.43
CA LEU A 140 -14.07 25.28 -0.22
C LEU A 140 -13.60 24.60 1.07
N TRP A 141 -14.39 24.70 2.13
CA TRP A 141 -14.12 23.98 3.37
C TRP A 141 -14.16 22.45 3.14
N CYS A 142 -15.16 21.93 2.41
CA CYS A 142 -15.23 20.52 2.03
C CYS A 142 -14.05 20.08 1.16
N LEU A 143 -13.59 20.93 0.24
CA LEU A 143 -12.38 20.68 -0.54
C LEU A 143 -11.17 20.54 0.39
N GLN A 144 -10.93 21.54 1.23
CA GLN A 144 -9.75 21.64 2.09
C GLN A 144 -9.67 20.52 3.14
N PHE A 145 -10.79 20.22 3.79
CA PHE A 145 -10.82 19.33 4.96
C PHE A 145 -11.47 17.97 4.69
N GLY A 146 -12.11 17.79 3.54
CA GLY A 146 -12.72 16.52 3.14
C GLY A 146 -11.96 15.86 1.99
N LEU A 147 -11.96 16.50 0.82
CA LEU A 147 -11.44 15.91 -0.40
C LEU A 147 -9.91 15.86 -0.42
N LEU A 148 -9.21 16.94 -0.07
CA LEU A 148 -7.74 16.97 -0.08
C LEU A 148 -7.12 15.91 0.85
N PRO A 149 -7.53 15.76 2.13
CA PRO A 149 -6.97 14.70 2.99
C PRO A 149 -7.18 13.30 2.43
N ARG A 150 -8.31 13.06 1.74
CA ARG A 150 -8.60 11.80 1.08
C ARG A 150 -7.67 11.54 -0.11
N ILE A 151 -7.29 12.58 -0.87
CA ILE A 151 -6.34 12.50 -1.99
C ILE A 151 -4.89 12.33 -1.52
N MET A 152 -4.55 12.93 -0.37
CA MET A 152 -3.20 12.85 0.19
C MET A 152 -2.76 11.40 0.41
N TRP A 153 -3.66 10.51 0.85
CA TRP A 153 -3.29 9.11 1.10
C TRP A 153 -2.88 8.35 -0.18
N PRO A 154 -3.64 8.34 -1.28
CA PRO A 154 -3.17 7.83 -2.56
C PRO A 154 -1.85 8.44 -3.05
N LEU A 155 -1.63 9.75 -2.84
CA LEU A 155 -0.38 10.42 -3.23
C LEU A 155 0.83 10.00 -2.39
N THR A 156 0.65 9.63 -1.12
CA THR A 156 1.75 9.15 -0.28
C THR A 156 2.11 7.70 -0.57
N ILE A 157 1.14 6.89 -0.97
CA ILE A 157 1.37 5.45 -1.18
C ILE A 157 1.76 5.10 -2.61
N TYR A 158 1.39 5.88 -3.63
CA TYR A 158 1.67 5.58 -5.04
C TYR A 158 2.76 6.49 -5.64
N GLU A 159 3.50 5.97 -6.62
CA GLU A 159 4.45 6.78 -7.38
C GLU A 159 3.70 7.59 -8.45
N VAL A 160 3.37 8.84 -8.11
CA VAL A 160 2.67 9.75 -9.02
C VAL A 160 3.65 10.75 -9.62
N PRO A 161 3.81 10.81 -10.95
CA PRO A 161 4.67 11.80 -11.59
C PRO A 161 4.20 13.23 -11.29
N ILE A 162 5.14 14.16 -11.05
CA ILE A 162 4.81 15.56 -10.75
C ILE A 162 3.92 16.21 -11.82
N THR A 163 4.18 15.93 -13.09
CA THR A 163 3.38 16.42 -14.22
C THR A 163 1.91 15.95 -14.17
N THR A 164 1.65 14.83 -13.50
CA THR A 164 0.29 14.35 -13.25
C THR A 164 -0.36 15.11 -12.10
N VAL A 165 0.38 15.36 -11.03
CA VAL A 165 -0.09 16.16 -9.89
C VAL A 165 -0.44 17.58 -10.33
N GLU A 166 0.41 18.23 -11.14
CA GLU A 166 0.13 19.56 -11.69
C GLU A 166 -1.17 19.60 -12.52
N LYS A 167 -1.44 18.53 -13.29
CA LYS A 167 -2.71 18.42 -14.02
C LYS A 167 -3.91 18.29 -13.08
N MET A 168 -3.78 17.49 -12.02
CA MET A 168 -4.82 17.37 -10.99
C MET A 168 -5.08 18.71 -10.29
N GLU A 169 -4.02 19.46 -9.97
CA GLU A 169 -4.12 20.79 -9.37
C GLU A 169 -4.85 21.78 -10.28
N ARG A 170 -4.53 21.81 -11.59
CA ARG A 170 -5.25 22.63 -12.57
C ARG A 170 -6.73 22.27 -12.63
N THR A 171 -7.05 20.97 -12.60
CA THR A 171 -8.44 20.51 -12.51
C THR A 171 -9.11 21.04 -11.25
N ILE A 172 -8.52 20.84 -10.07
CA ILE A 172 -9.09 21.35 -8.80
C ILE A 172 -9.30 22.87 -8.87
N THR A 173 -8.32 23.61 -9.39
CA THR A 173 -8.38 25.07 -9.52
C THR A 173 -9.51 25.52 -10.43
N SER A 174 -9.81 24.79 -11.51
CA SER A 174 -10.92 25.11 -12.40
C SER A 174 -12.30 25.00 -11.75
N TYR A 175 -12.43 24.17 -10.70
CA TYR A 175 -13.67 24.03 -9.92
C TYR A 175 -13.79 25.06 -8.81
N VAL A 176 -12.70 25.74 -8.45
CA VAL A 176 -12.73 26.84 -7.49
C VAL A 176 -13.05 28.11 -8.28
N PRO A 177 -14.23 28.72 -8.10
CA PRO A 177 -14.52 29.98 -8.77
C PRO A 177 -13.52 31.02 -8.26
N LEU A 178 -12.63 31.49 -9.13
CA LEU A 178 -11.80 32.65 -8.85
C LEU A 178 -12.72 33.84 -8.60
N ARG A 179 -12.86 34.19 -7.31
CA ARG A 179 -13.64 35.31 -6.79
C ARG A 179 -15.15 35.16 -7.00
N GLN A 180 -15.87 34.99 -5.90
CA GLN A 180 -17.17 35.66 -5.77
C GLN A 180 -16.92 37.13 -6.10
N LYS A 181 -17.42 37.61 -7.25
CA LYS A 181 -17.74 39.04 -7.40
C LYS A 181 -18.80 39.30 -6.32
N GLY A 182 -18.36 39.86 -5.19
CA GLY A 182 -19.28 40.44 -4.23
C GLY A 182 -20.07 41.56 -4.91
N PRO A 183 -21.29 41.85 -4.43
CA PRO A 183 -22.01 43.05 -4.83
C PRO A 183 -21.19 44.32 -4.59
#